data_AF-A0A6G0ZG17-F1
#
_entry.id   AF-A0A6G0ZG17-F1
#
_cell.length_a   1.000
_cell.length_b   1.000
_cell.length_c   1.000
_cell.angle_alpha   90.00
_cell.angle_beta   90.00
_cell.angle_gamma   90.00
#
_symmetry.space_group_name_H-M   'P 1'
#
loop_
_entity.id
_entity.type
_entity.pdbx_description
1 polymer ?
#
loop_
_entity_poly.entity_id
_entity_poly.type
_entity_poly.pdbx_seq_one_letter_code
_entity_poly.pdbx_strand_id
1 'polypeptide(L)'
;MHSGEKQHQCKVCDKRFSISNQLTVHRRIHERGNPYSCDVCEKSFARSTELSAHQRTQHIKKKNISCVTHAVWMQRYIYMYAYFFVFVSYMLSYYILLKIL
;
A
#
# COMPACT_ATOMS: atom_id res chain seq x y z
N MET A 1 -33.62 3.58 26.17
CA MET A 1 -33.97 4.62 25.18
C MET A 1 -32.73 5.47 24.93
N HIS A 2 -32.12 5.42 23.74
CA HIS A 2 -31.08 6.38 23.34
C HIS A 2 -31.75 7.47 22.50
N SER A 3 -32.10 8.60 23.10
CA SER A 3 -32.50 9.79 22.34
C SER A 3 -31.25 10.36 21.67
N GLY A 4 -30.85 9.75 20.56
CA GLY A 4 -29.81 10.25 19.67
C GLY A 4 -30.31 11.48 18.92
N GLU A 5 -30.72 12.52 19.64
CA GLU A 5 -31.09 13.79 19.04
C GLU A 5 -29.85 14.35 18.34
N LYS A 6 -29.85 14.32 17.01
CA LYS A 6 -28.90 15.10 16.21
C LYS A 6 -29.24 16.58 16.40
N GLN A 7 -28.78 17.15 17.51
CA GLN A 7 -29.06 18.53 17.94
C GLN A 7 -28.24 19.56 17.15
N HIS A 8 -27.10 19.16 16.58
CA HIS A 8 -26.15 20.09 15.99
C HIS A 8 -26.39 20.23 14.49
N GLN A 9 -27.29 21.14 14.11
CA GLN A 9 -27.61 21.47 12.71
C GLN A 9 -26.70 22.57 12.16
N CYS A 10 -26.21 22.38 10.93
CA CYS A 10 -25.53 23.41 10.16
C CYS A 10 -26.55 24.41 9.60
N LYS A 11 -26.41 25.70 9.91
CA LYS A 11 -27.30 26.76 9.41
C LYS A 11 -27.11 27.12 7.93
N VAL A 12 -26.10 26.55 7.26
CA VAL A 12 -25.76 26.86 5.87
C VAL A 12 -26.28 25.78 4.90
N CYS A 13 -26.30 24.51 5.31
CA CYS A 13 -26.72 23.40 4.45
C CYS A 13 -27.61 22.37 5.15
N ASP A 14 -28.16 22.73 6.33
CA ASP A 14 -29.10 21.95 7.14
C ASP A 14 -28.66 20.52 7.52
N LYS A 15 -27.38 20.16 7.32
CA LYS A 15 -26.82 18.89 7.80
C LYS A 15 -26.86 18.83 9.32
N ARG A 16 -27.35 17.71 9.85
CA ARG A 16 -27.46 17.44 11.29
C ARG A 16 -26.39 16.47 11.74
N PHE A 17 -25.67 16.84 12.79
CA PHE A 17 -24.63 16.04 13.43
C PHE A 17 -25.08 15.61 14.82
N SER A 18 -24.61 14.44 15.26
CA SER A 18 -24.86 13.93 16.61
C SER A 18 -23.92 14.54 17.66
N ILE A 19 -22.80 15.14 17.23
CA ILE A 19 -21.75 15.65 18.12
C ILE A 19 -21.36 17.07 17.68
N SER A 20 -21.25 17.99 18.64
CA SER A 20 -20.89 19.41 18.39
C SER A 20 -19.57 19.57 17.66
N ASN A 21 -18.56 18.74 17.99
CA ASN A 21 -17.25 18.75 17.33
C ASN A 21 -17.36 18.47 15.81
N GLN A 22 -18.25 17.56 15.40
CA GLN A 22 -18.48 17.28 13.98
C GLN A 22 -19.09 18.47 13.25
N LEU A 23 -20.03 19.18 13.89
CA LEU A 23 -20.60 20.42 13.35
C LEU A 23 -19.53 21.52 13.24
N THR A 24 -18.66 21.67 14.23
CA THR A 24 -17.58 22.68 14.22
C THR A 24 -16.60 22.42 13.08
N VAL A 25 -16.17 21.17 12.88
CA VAL A 25 -15.30 20.80 11.75
C VAL A 25 -16.02 21.00 10.41
N HIS A 26 -17.29 20.60 10.33
CA HIS A 26 -18.10 20.80 9.14
C HIS A 26 -18.25 22.28 8.76
N ARG A 27 -18.42 23.17 9.74
CA ARG A 27 -18.54 24.62 9.50
C ARG A 27 -17.28 25.21 8.85
N ARG A 28 -16.09 24.68 9.17
CA ARG A 28 -14.83 25.12 8.53
C ARG A 28 -14.81 24.91 7.01
N ILE A 29 -15.57 23.92 6.52
CA ILE A 29 -15.70 23.63 5.08
C ILE A 29 -16.38 24.80 4.36
N HIS A 30 -17.33 25.48 5.01
CA HIS A 30 -18.02 26.63 4.42
C HIS A 30 -17.17 27.90 4.40
N GLU A 31 -16.31 28.11 5.39
CA GLU A 31 -15.50 29.34 5.51
C GLU A 31 -14.21 29.30 4.68
N ARG A 32 -13.58 28.14 4.51
CA ARG A 32 -12.25 28.02 3.84
C ARG A 32 -12.13 26.83 2.88
N GLY A 33 -13.20 26.07 2.66
CA GLY A 33 -13.14 24.80 1.93
C GLY A 33 -12.60 23.65 2.79
N ASN A 34 -12.38 22.49 2.16
CA ASN A 34 -11.80 21.33 2.83
C ASN A 34 -10.29 21.55 3.03
N PRO A 35 -9.79 21.67 4.27
CA PRO A 35 -8.40 22.04 4.53
C PRO A 35 -7.39 20.91 4.28
N TYR A 36 -7.86 19.67 4.07
CA TYR A 36 -7.01 18.50 3.90
C TYR A 36 -7.20 17.90 2.51
N SER A 37 -6.40 18.32 1.54
CA SER A 37 -6.37 17.77 0.18
C SER A 37 -5.38 16.62 0.05
N CYS A 38 -5.69 15.65 -0.80
CA CYS A 38 -4.74 14.65 -1.24
C CYS A 38 -3.92 15.17 -2.42
N ASP A 39 -2.60 15.24 -2.27
CA ASP A 39 -1.69 15.72 -3.32
C ASP A 39 -1.60 14.78 -4.55
N VAL A 40 -2.17 13.58 -4.47
CA VAL A 40 -2.08 12.55 -5.54
C VAL A 40 -3.34 12.50 -6.40
N CYS A 41 -4.52 12.70 -5.80
CA CYS A 41 -5.80 12.63 -6.53
C CYS A 41 -6.69 13.85 -6.32
N GLU A 42 -6.16 14.89 -5.68
CA GLU A 42 -6.81 16.19 -5.43
C GLU A 42 -8.15 16.11 -4.67
N LYS A 43 -8.46 14.95 -4.07
CA LYS A 43 -9.64 14.80 -3.22
C LYS A 43 -9.43 15.53 -1.90
N SER A 44 -10.41 16.35 -1.53
CA SER A 44 -10.36 17.15 -0.31
C SER A 44 -11.26 16.60 0.79
N PHE A 45 -10.77 16.60 2.02
CA PHE A 45 -11.39 16.05 3.22
C PHE A 45 -11.54 17.10 4.32
N ALA A 46 -12.49 16.87 5.22
CA ALA A 46 -12.77 17.77 6.35
C ALA A 46 -11.85 17.50 7.56
N ARG A 47 -11.29 16.28 7.66
CA ARG A 47 -10.42 15.85 8.77
C ARG A 47 -9.10 15.25 8.28
N SER A 48 -8.02 15.49 9.00
CA SER A 48 -6.70 14.89 8.73
C SER A 48 -6.71 13.36 8.84
N THR A 49 -7.55 12.79 9.72
CA THR A 49 -7.72 11.34 9.88
C THR A 49 -8.33 10.69 8.63
N GLU A 50 -9.25 11.39 7.96
CA GLU A 50 -9.89 10.91 6.72
C GLU A 50 -8.88 10.93 5.58
N LEU A 51 -8.11 12.01 5.43
CA LEU A 51 -7.01 12.09 4.46
C LEU A 51 -5.95 11.00 4.71
N SER A 52 -5.56 10.79 5.96
CA SER A 52 -4.55 9.78 6.34
C SER A 52 -5.00 8.36 6.05
N ALA A 53 -6.30 8.06 6.23
CA ALA A 53 -6.87 6.75 5.90
C ALA A 53 -7.01 6.57 4.38
N HIS A 54 -7.38 7.63 3.67
CA HIS A 54 -7.44 7.67 2.22
C HIS A 54 -6.06 7.43 1.58
N GLN A 55 -5.02 8.15 2.00
CA GLN A 55 -3.65 7.96 1.50
C GLN A 55 -3.14 6.55 1.77
N ARG A 56 -3.45 5.99 2.95
CA ARG A 56 -3.10 4.60 3.27
C ARG A 56 -3.82 3.61 2.38
N THR A 57 -5.13 3.69 2.24
CA THR A 57 -5.87 2.66 1.50
C THR A 57 -5.74 2.78 -0.02
N GLN A 58 -5.64 4.01 -0.54
CA GLN A 58 -5.70 4.30 -1.98
C GLN A 58 -4.32 4.56 -2.62
N HIS A 59 -3.33 5.00 -1.83
CA HIS A 59 -2.00 5.39 -2.34
C HIS A 59 -0.83 4.62 -1.72
N ILE A 60 -1.07 3.58 -0.89
CA ILE A 60 -0.01 2.64 -0.54
C ILE A 60 0.46 1.94 -1.83
N LYS A 61 1.60 2.38 -2.36
CA LYS A 61 2.45 1.54 -3.19
C LYS A 61 2.71 0.27 -2.39
N LYS A 62 2.35 -0.90 -2.92
CA LYS A 62 2.91 -2.18 -2.48
C LYS A 62 4.42 -2.16 -2.74
N LYS A 63 5.19 -1.46 -1.90
CA LYS A 63 6.61 -1.23 -2.13
C LYS A 63 7.50 -2.32 -1.50
N ASN A 64 6.94 -3.48 -1.14
CA ASN A 64 7.66 -4.50 -0.38
C ASN A 64 7.32 -5.96 -0.74
N ILE A 65 6.80 -6.23 -1.94
CA ILE A 65 6.57 -7.62 -2.40
C ILE A 65 7.48 -7.98 -3.61
N SER A 66 8.00 -7.00 -4.35
CA SER A 66 8.81 -7.27 -5.56
C SER A 66 10.29 -7.60 -5.29
N CYS A 67 10.91 -7.05 -4.23
CA CYS A 67 12.34 -7.29 -3.97
C CYS A 67 12.62 -8.73 -3.49
N VAL A 68 11.74 -9.29 -2.66
CA VAL A 68 11.93 -10.63 -2.08
C VAL A 68 11.73 -11.72 -3.13
N THR A 69 10.71 -11.59 -3.98
CA THR A 69 10.40 -12.57 -5.04
C THR A 69 11.46 -12.57 -6.14
N HIS A 70 11.99 -11.40 -6.50
CA HIS A 70 13.07 -11.28 -7.50
C HIS A 70 14.38 -11.89 -7.02
N ALA A 71 14.77 -11.67 -5.76
CA ALA A 71 15.95 -12.27 -5.16
C ALA A 71 15.86 -13.81 -5.10
N VAL A 72 14.69 -14.35 -4.74
CA VAL A 72 14.48 -15.80 -4.66
C VAL A 72 14.52 -16.45 -6.06
N TRP A 73 13.96 -15.81 -7.09
CA TRP A 73 14.02 -16.33 -8.46
C TRP A 73 15.45 -16.34 -9.02
N MET A 74 16.20 -15.25 -8.80
CA MET A 74 17.60 -15.15 -9.22
C MET A 74 18.50 -16.18 -8.51
N GLN A 75 18.28 -16.44 -7.22
CA GLN A 75 19.02 -17.46 -6.48
C GLN A 75 18.79 -18.88 -7.05
N ARG A 76 17.55 -19.19 -7.45
CA ARG A 76 17.19 -20.48 -8.04
C ARG A 76 17.80 -20.68 -9.42
N TYR A 77 17.84 -19.64 -10.24
CA TYR A 77 18.49 -19.67 -11.55
C TYR A 77 19.99 -19.93 -11.41
N ILE A 78 20.68 -19.19 -10.53
CA ILE A 78 22.12 -19.38 -10.27
C ILE A 78 22.42 -20.82 -9.81
N TYR A 79 21.60 -21.38 -8.90
CA TYR A 79 21.77 -22.76 -8.43
C TYR A 79 21.62 -23.79 -9.57
N MET A 80 20.63 -23.60 -10.45
CA MET A 80 20.41 -24.50 -11.60
C MET A 80 21.61 -24.49 -12.56
N TYR A 81 22.17 -23.31 -12.86
CA TYR A 81 23.35 -23.19 -13.72
C TYR A 81 24.61 -23.77 -13.09
N ALA A 82 24.81 -23.55 -11.79
CA ALA A 82 25.93 -24.13 -11.05
C ALA A 82 25.88 -25.66 -11.07
N TYR A 83 24.69 -26.25 -10.82
CA TYR A 83 24.51 -27.70 -10.88
C TYR A 83 24.78 -28.26 -12.28
N PHE A 84 24.29 -27.60 -13.32
CA PHE A 84 24.53 -28.00 -14.71
C PHE A 84 26.03 -27.98 -15.06
N PHE A 85 26.75 -26.92 -14.68
CA PHE A 85 28.19 -26.81 -14.92
C PHE A 85 29.01 -27.89 -14.20
N VAL A 86 28.70 -28.15 -12.93
CA VAL A 86 29.36 -29.20 -12.14
C VAL A 86 29.06 -30.58 -12.73
N PHE A 87 27.82 -30.83 -13.14
CA PHE A 87 27.42 -32.09 -13.76
C PHE A 87 28.13 -32.34 -15.09
N VAL A 88 28.21 -31.34 -15.97
CA VAL A 88 28.94 -31.45 -17.25
C VAL A 88 30.44 -31.68 -17.01
N SER A 89 31.03 -30.99 -16.04
CA SER A 89 32.44 -31.16 -15.68
C SER A 89 32.72 -32.57 -15.14
N TYR A 90 31.82 -33.11 -14.32
CA TYR A 90 31.89 -34.48 -13.79
C TYR A 90 31.78 -35.52 -14.91
N MET A 91 30.80 -35.36 -15.82
CA MET A 91 30.61 -36.26 -16.95
C MET A 91 31.78 -36.24 -17.93
N LEU A 92 32.37 -35.06 -18.18
CA LEU A 92 33.56 -34.94 -19.01
C LEU A 92 34.77 -35.63 -18.37
N SER A 93 34.96 -35.45 -17.06
CA SER A 93 36.03 -36.11 -16.30
C SER A 93 35.87 -37.62 -16.31
N TYR A 94 34.66 -38.12 -16.07
CA TYR A 94 34.34 -39.55 -16.11
C TYR A 94 34.57 -40.15 -17.51
N TYR A 95 34.15 -39.47 -18.57
CA TYR A 95 34.37 -39.90 -19.95
C TYR A 95 35.85 -39.93 -20.33
N ILE A 96 36.63 -38.94 -19.89
CA ILE A 96 38.08 -38.91 -20.09
C ILE A 96 38.75 -40.09 -19.36
N LEU A 97 38.38 -40.35 -18.10
CA LEU A 97 38.91 -41.48 -17.33
C LEU A 97 38.60 -42.83 -18.01
N LEU A 98 37.35 -43.04 -18.47
CA LEU A 98 36.96 -44.23 -19.21
C LEU A 98 37.72 -44.43 -20.53
N LYS A 99 38.20 -43.35 -21.15
CA LYS A 99 38.99 -43.42 -22.39
C LYS A 99 40.48 -43.66 -22.15
N ILE A 100 40.97 -43.44 -20.93
CA ILE A 100 42.37 -43.64 -20.55
C ILE A 100 42.60 -45.05 -19.98
N LEU A 101 41.54 -45.69 -19.48
CA LEU A 101 41.47 -47.12 -19.11
C LEU A 101 41.30 -48.01 -20.34
#